data_AF-R9UFU8-F1
#
_entry.id   AF-R9UFU8-F1
#
_cell.length_a   1.000
_cell.length_b   1.000
_cell.length_c   1.000
_cell.angle_alpha   90.00
_cell.angle_beta   90.00
_cell.angle_gamma   90.00
#
_symmetry.space_group_name_H-M   'P 1'
#
loop_
_entity.id
_entity.type
_entity.pdbx_description
1 polymer ?
#
loop_
_entity_poly.entity_id
_entity_poly.type
_entity_poly.pdbx_seq_one_letter_code
_entity_poly.pdbx_strand_id
1 'polypeptide(L)'
;KDEYIVVFSRSTTRLILNEAELIMALAQEFQMRVVTVSLEEQSFPSIVQVISSATMLVSMHGAQLITSLFLPRGATVVELFPFAVNPEQYTPYKTLTSLPGMDLHYISWRNTKEENTITHTDRPWEQGGIAHLEKEEQEKILASKDVPRHLCCRNPEWLFRIYQDTLVDIPSFLEVLREGWKTKPSLKKSKSASTLHPGRVREPQCQTSVQTSNEAKLTVSWQIPWNLKYLKVREVKYEVWIQEQGENT
;
A
#
# COMPACT_ATOMS: atom_id res chain seq x y z
N LYS A 1 20.98 -6.98 -10.77
CA LYS A 1 19.51 -6.92 -10.97
C LYS A 1 19.25 -5.55 -11.56
N ASP A 2 18.55 -5.48 -12.68
CA ASP A 2 18.24 -4.20 -13.29
C ASP A 2 17.22 -3.48 -12.41
N GLU A 3 17.56 -2.26 -11.98
CA GLU A 3 16.68 -1.42 -11.17
C GLU A 3 15.58 -0.83 -12.07
N TYR A 4 14.37 -0.72 -11.52
CA TYR A 4 13.25 -0.15 -12.25
C TYR A 4 12.27 0.57 -11.34
N ILE A 5 11.56 1.51 -11.96
CA ILE A 5 10.48 2.29 -11.38
C ILE A 5 9.16 1.67 -11.83
N VAL A 6 8.18 1.60 -10.94
CA VAL A 6 6.81 1.19 -11.27
C VAL A 6 5.92 2.42 -11.25
N VAL A 7 5.12 2.60 -12.29
CA VAL A 7 4.07 3.62 -12.36
C VAL A 7 2.72 2.91 -12.41
N PHE A 8 1.80 3.27 -11.51
CA PHE A 8 0.43 2.80 -11.64
C PHE A 8 -0.31 3.61 -12.70
N SER A 9 -0.77 2.91 -13.73
CA SER A 9 -1.71 3.41 -14.72
C SER A 9 -3.15 3.15 -14.27
N ARG A 10 -4.07 3.97 -14.77
CA ARG A 10 -5.52 3.88 -14.54
C ARG A 10 -6.23 4.20 -15.85
N SER A 11 -7.40 3.61 -16.05
CA SER A 11 -8.19 3.82 -17.27
C SER A 11 -9.57 4.44 -17.03
N THR A 12 -9.98 4.57 -15.76
CA THR A 12 -11.36 4.99 -15.40
C THR A 12 -11.42 6.33 -14.65
N THR A 13 -10.63 6.49 -13.59
CA THR A 13 -10.69 7.67 -12.71
C THR A 13 -9.30 8.05 -12.22
N ARG A 14 -9.10 9.32 -11.89
CA ARG A 14 -7.82 9.84 -11.34
C ARG A 14 -6.66 9.58 -12.29
N LEU A 15 -6.89 9.87 -13.57
CA LEU A 15 -5.94 9.61 -14.64
C LEU A 15 -4.75 10.56 -14.53
N ILE A 16 -3.57 10.07 -14.91
CA ILE A 16 -2.41 10.89 -15.24
C ILE A 16 -2.51 11.17 -16.74
N LEU A 17 -2.89 12.39 -17.12
CA LEU A 17 -3.24 12.71 -18.51
C LEU A 17 -2.03 12.66 -19.46
N ASN A 18 -0.84 12.95 -18.95
CA ASN A 18 0.44 12.88 -19.67
C ASN A 18 1.33 11.74 -19.16
N GLU A 19 0.75 10.55 -18.94
CA GLU A 19 1.47 9.39 -18.39
C GLU A 19 2.76 9.05 -19.18
N ALA A 20 2.72 9.13 -20.52
CA ALA A 20 3.89 8.88 -21.36
C ALA A 20 5.05 9.87 -21.09
N GLU A 21 4.74 11.16 -20.90
CA GLU A 21 5.74 12.17 -20.55
C GLU A 21 6.33 11.92 -19.18
N LEU A 22 5.49 11.57 -18.20
CA LEU A 22 5.91 11.21 -16.85
C LEU A 22 6.87 10.00 -16.87
N ILE A 23 6.52 8.95 -17.61
CA ILE A 23 7.35 7.75 -17.79
C ILE A 23 8.71 8.11 -18.39
N MET A 24 8.72 8.91 -19.46
CA MET A 24 9.97 9.35 -20.10
C MET A 24 10.83 10.18 -19.14
N ALA A 25 10.23 11.11 -18.41
CA ALA A 25 10.93 11.97 -17.47
C ALA A 25 11.57 11.16 -16.33
N LEU A 26 10.83 10.19 -15.76
CA LEU A 26 11.34 9.28 -14.74
C LEU A 26 12.49 8.42 -15.27
N ALA A 27 12.35 7.86 -16.48
CA ALA A 27 13.40 7.05 -17.09
C ALA A 27 14.69 7.86 -17.31
N GLN A 28 14.56 9.10 -17.77
CA GLN A 28 15.70 10.00 -18.01
C GLN A 28 16.35 10.48 -16.71
N GLU A 29 15.55 10.90 -15.72
CA GLU A 29 16.07 11.44 -14.44
C GLU A 29 16.86 10.37 -13.67
N PHE A 30 16.37 9.13 -13.63
CA PHE A 30 16.99 8.07 -12.81
C PHE A 30 17.83 7.08 -13.61
N GLN A 31 17.84 7.17 -14.95
CA GLN A 31 18.49 6.18 -15.82
C GLN A 31 18.03 4.74 -15.52
N MET A 32 16.74 4.60 -15.18
CA MET A 32 16.10 3.32 -14.83
C MET A 32 15.01 2.99 -15.85
N ARG A 33 14.78 1.69 -16.06
CA ARG A 33 13.60 1.26 -16.79
C ARG A 33 12.35 1.61 -16.00
N VAL A 34 11.29 2.03 -16.69
CA VAL A 34 9.98 2.30 -16.07
C VAL A 34 8.99 1.24 -16.55
N VAL A 35 8.21 0.71 -15.61
CA VAL A 35 7.21 -0.35 -15.84
C VAL A 35 5.85 0.17 -15.42
N THR A 36 4.86 0.06 -16.30
CA THR A 36 3.48 0.37 -15.96
C THR A 36 2.75 -0.87 -15.44
N VAL A 37 1.91 -0.65 -14.45
CA VAL A 37 0.99 -1.67 -13.91
C VAL A 37 -0.41 -1.07 -13.78
N SER A 38 -1.44 -1.88 -14.00
CA SER A 38 -2.85 -1.46 -13.89
C SER A 38 -3.64 -2.55 -13.18
N LEU A 39 -4.45 -2.16 -12.19
CA LEU A 39 -5.36 -3.10 -11.52
C LEU A 39 -6.53 -3.52 -12.42
N GLU A 40 -6.83 -2.72 -13.45
CA GLU A 40 -7.87 -3.03 -14.44
C GLU A 40 -7.40 -4.08 -15.45
N GLU A 41 -6.10 -4.14 -15.75
CA GLU A 41 -5.53 -5.02 -16.77
C GLU A 41 -4.80 -6.24 -16.22
N GLN A 42 -4.22 -6.13 -15.03
CA GLN A 42 -3.33 -7.15 -14.46
C GLN A 42 -3.88 -7.72 -13.15
N SER A 43 -3.62 -9.00 -12.92
CA SER A 43 -3.98 -9.63 -11.64
C SER A 43 -3.15 -9.08 -10.48
N PHE A 44 -3.75 -8.99 -9.29
CA PHE A 44 -3.06 -8.54 -8.09
C PHE A 44 -1.75 -9.30 -7.79
N PRO A 45 -1.68 -10.65 -7.87
CA PRO A 45 -0.42 -11.36 -7.68
C PRO A 45 0.67 -10.96 -8.67
N SER A 46 0.31 -10.69 -9.94
CA SER A 46 1.26 -10.22 -10.95
C SER A 46 1.82 -8.84 -10.61
N ILE A 47 0.94 -7.92 -10.17
CA ILE A 47 1.34 -6.58 -9.73
C ILE A 47 2.27 -6.67 -8.53
N VAL A 48 1.94 -7.50 -7.53
CA VAL A 48 2.80 -7.73 -6.36
C VAL A 48 4.16 -8.26 -6.79
N GLN A 49 4.22 -9.22 -7.71
CA GLN A 49 5.48 -9.77 -8.21
C GLN A 49 6.37 -8.67 -8.85
N VAL A 50 5.76 -7.75 -9.61
CA VAL A 50 6.48 -6.60 -10.20
C VAL A 50 6.92 -5.61 -9.12
N ILE A 51 6.06 -5.29 -8.15
CA ILE A 51 6.38 -4.31 -7.10
C ILE A 51 7.46 -4.84 -6.14
N SER A 52 7.49 -6.14 -5.85
CA SER A 52 8.45 -6.76 -4.91
C SER A 52 9.93 -6.69 -5.30
N SER A 53 10.25 -6.17 -6.48
CA SER A 53 11.64 -5.89 -6.88
C SER A 53 11.83 -4.47 -7.43
N ALA A 54 10.85 -3.59 -7.28
CA ALA A 54 10.92 -2.21 -7.73
C ALA A 54 11.73 -1.31 -6.77
N THR A 55 12.46 -0.34 -7.31
CA THR A 55 13.20 0.66 -6.53
C THR A 55 12.31 1.85 -6.14
N MET A 56 11.28 2.11 -6.93
CA MET A 56 10.33 3.21 -6.72
C MET A 56 8.94 2.82 -7.22
N LEU A 57 7.91 3.26 -6.50
CA LEU A 57 6.50 3.19 -6.90
C LEU A 57 5.92 4.60 -7.01
N VAL A 58 5.41 4.97 -8.18
CA VAL A 58 4.77 6.26 -8.45
C VAL A 58 3.29 6.03 -8.75
N SER A 59 2.41 6.78 -8.09
CA SER A 59 0.96 6.65 -8.31
C SER A 59 0.19 7.88 -7.86
N MET A 60 -0.91 8.17 -8.55
CA MET A 60 -2.00 9.00 -8.01
C MET A 60 -2.54 8.41 -6.72
N HIS A 61 -2.86 9.28 -5.76
CA HIS A 61 -3.46 8.93 -4.47
C HIS A 61 -4.65 7.98 -4.67
N GLY A 62 -4.66 6.89 -3.93
CA GLY A 62 -5.79 5.95 -3.92
C GLY A 62 -5.42 4.58 -3.37
N ALA A 63 -6.43 3.74 -3.17
CA ALA A 63 -6.32 2.44 -2.49
C ALA A 63 -5.16 1.55 -3.01
N GLN A 64 -4.84 1.63 -4.30
CA GLN A 64 -3.79 0.82 -4.92
C GLN A 64 -2.39 1.03 -4.33
N LEU A 65 -2.12 2.20 -3.74
CA LEU A 65 -0.86 2.48 -3.06
C LEU A 65 -0.63 1.58 -1.83
N ILE A 66 -1.63 0.84 -1.36
CA ILE A 66 -1.45 -0.21 -0.34
C ILE A 66 -0.45 -1.29 -0.80
N THR A 67 -0.30 -1.48 -2.10
CA THR A 67 0.70 -2.40 -2.67
C THR A 67 2.14 -1.99 -2.37
N SER A 68 2.38 -0.75 -1.94
CA SER A 68 3.68 -0.31 -1.41
C SER A 68 4.16 -1.18 -0.24
N LEU A 69 3.28 -1.89 0.47
CA LEU A 69 3.65 -2.89 1.48
C LEU A 69 4.61 -3.96 0.96
N PHE A 70 4.57 -4.24 -0.34
CA PHE A 70 5.38 -5.28 -0.97
C PHE A 70 6.70 -4.75 -1.52
N LEU A 71 6.96 -3.44 -1.45
CA LEU A 71 8.22 -2.87 -1.89
C LEU A 71 9.39 -3.37 -1.03
N PRO A 72 10.59 -3.56 -1.61
CA PRO A 72 11.77 -3.87 -0.83
C PRO A 72 12.16 -2.68 0.07
N ARG A 73 12.79 -2.98 1.21
CA ARG A 73 13.34 -1.96 2.11
C ARG A 73 14.28 -1.02 1.35
N GLY A 74 14.14 0.28 1.61
CA GLY A 74 14.87 1.36 0.94
C GLY A 74 14.31 1.77 -0.42
N ALA A 75 13.24 1.13 -0.90
CA ALA A 75 12.48 1.64 -2.02
C ALA A 75 11.75 2.95 -1.67
N THR A 76 11.32 3.66 -2.69
CA THR A 76 10.66 4.97 -2.57
C THR A 76 9.22 4.91 -3.03
N VAL A 77 8.29 5.41 -2.22
CA VAL A 77 6.90 5.65 -2.59
C VAL A 77 6.77 7.12 -2.97
N VAL A 78 6.31 7.38 -4.19
CA VAL A 78 6.01 8.72 -4.71
C VAL A 78 4.51 8.81 -4.91
N GLU A 79 3.87 9.60 -4.06
CA GLU A 79 2.44 9.80 -4.05
C GLU A 79 2.06 11.13 -4.72
N LEU A 80 1.22 11.06 -5.75
CA LEU A 80 0.73 12.22 -6.49
C LEU A 80 -0.67 12.60 -5.98
N PHE A 81 -0.89 13.87 -5.67
CA PHE A 81 -2.18 14.39 -5.22
C PHE A 81 -2.77 15.34 -6.28
N PRO A 82 -4.09 15.25 -6.56
CA PRO A 82 -4.76 16.18 -7.46
C PRO A 82 -4.87 17.57 -6.84
N PHE A 83 -5.39 18.52 -7.62
CA PHE A 83 -5.55 19.90 -7.18
C PHE A 83 -6.47 20.00 -5.95
N ALA A 84 -6.23 21.02 -5.11
CA ALA A 84 -6.93 21.26 -3.84
C ALA A 84 -6.82 20.15 -2.76
N VAL A 85 -6.19 19.01 -3.04
CA VAL A 85 -5.99 17.94 -2.05
C VAL A 85 -4.66 18.14 -1.32
N ASN A 86 -4.72 18.29 0.00
CA ASN A 86 -3.56 18.54 0.84
C ASN A 86 -2.85 17.25 1.31
N PRO A 87 -1.60 16.98 0.89
CA PRO A 87 -0.86 15.76 1.26
C PRO A 87 -0.67 15.57 2.77
N GLU A 88 -0.67 16.65 3.56
CA GLU A 88 -0.49 16.56 5.02
C GLU A 88 -1.77 16.17 5.78
N GLN A 89 -2.93 16.18 5.10
CA GLN A 89 -4.21 15.79 5.70
C GLN A 89 -4.64 14.36 5.34
N TYR A 90 -4.11 13.80 4.24
CA TYR A 90 -4.45 12.46 3.74
C TYR A 90 -3.18 11.61 3.66
N THR A 91 -2.73 11.13 4.83
CA THR A 91 -1.41 10.52 5.03
C THR A 91 -1.38 9.00 5.31
N PRO A 92 -2.32 8.16 4.84
CA PRO A 92 -2.29 6.73 5.17
C PRO A 92 -1.00 6.07 4.64
N TYR A 93 -0.52 6.44 3.45
CA TYR A 93 0.69 5.85 2.88
C TYR A 93 1.98 6.43 3.45
N LYS A 94 2.01 7.73 3.77
CA LYS A 94 3.09 8.32 4.60
C LYS A 94 3.21 7.56 5.92
N THR A 95 2.09 7.32 6.60
CA THR A 95 2.05 6.52 7.83
C THR A 95 2.56 5.10 7.60
N LEU A 96 2.07 4.42 6.55
CA LEU A 96 2.52 3.07 6.17
C LEU A 96 4.04 3.00 5.99
N THR A 97 4.64 3.94 5.25
CA THR A 97 6.09 3.94 5.02
C THR A 97 6.90 4.10 6.31
N SER A 98 6.32 4.75 7.34
CA SER A 98 6.93 4.95 8.65
C SER A 98 6.74 3.79 9.64
N LEU A 99 5.92 2.78 9.31
CA LEU A 99 5.68 1.65 10.20
C LEU A 99 6.99 0.88 10.46
N PRO A 100 7.20 0.36 11.70
CA PRO A 100 8.40 -0.39 12.03
C PRO A 100 8.65 -1.57 11.07
N GLY A 101 9.84 -1.57 10.45
CA GLY A 101 10.28 -2.64 9.55
C GLY A 101 9.96 -2.43 8.08
N MET A 102 9.17 -1.40 7.71
CA MET A 102 8.93 -1.04 6.32
C MET A 102 10.17 -0.45 5.66
N ASP A 103 10.86 0.46 6.35
CA ASP A 103 12.04 1.18 5.86
C ASP A 103 11.86 1.74 4.44
N LEU A 104 10.69 2.30 4.16
CA LEU A 104 10.40 2.92 2.87
C LEU A 104 10.63 4.42 2.95
N HIS A 105 11.11 5.00 1.85
CA HIS A 105 11.19 6.45 1.71
C HIS A 105 9.89 6.97 1.10
N TYR A 106 9.37 8.09 1.60
CA TYR A 106 8.11 8.67 1.13
C TYR A 106 8.32 10.07 0.56
N ILE A 107 7.76 10.32 -0.61
CA ILE A 107 7.73 11.61 -1.28
C ILE A 107 6.29 11.87 -1.73
N SER A 108 5.79 13.08 -1.51
CA SER A 108 4.49 13.52 -2.02
C SER A 108 4.63 14.70 -2.96
N TRP A 109 3.98 14.64 -4.11
CA TRP A 109 3.81 15.77 -5.02
C TRP A 109 2.32 16.14 -5.09
N ARG A 110 2.02 17.43 -5.15
CA ARG A 110 0.65 17.95 -5.26
C ARG A 110 0.55 18.78 -6.52
N ASN A 111 -0.51 18.58 -7.30
CA ASN A 111 -0.86 19.53 -8.35
C ASN A 111 -1.29 20.87 -7.73
N THR A 112 -0.53 21.93 -8.00
CA THR A 112 -0.83 23.29 -7.55
C THR A 112 -1.48 24.14 -8.64
N LYS A 113 -1.58 23.62 -9.87
CA LYS A 113 -2.10 24.30 -11.05
C LYS A 113 -3.52 23.84 -11.35
N GLU A 114 -4.48 24.75 -11.23
CA GLU A 114 -5.89 24.45 -11.50
C GLU A 114 -6.11 24.11 -12.97
N GLU A 115 -5.39 24.79 -13.87
CA GLU A 115 -5.39 24.56 -15.32
C GLU A 115 -4.93 23.14 -15.72
N ASN A 116 -4.21 22.45 -14.84
CA ASN A 116 -3.75 21.07 -15.04
C ASN A 116 -4.76 20.03 -14.53
N THR A 117 -6.02 20.41 -14.36
CA THR A 117 -7.05 19.58 -13.72
C THR A 117 -8.24 19.38 -14.65
N ILE A 118 -8.67 18.14 -14.83
CA ILE A 118 -9.94 17.82 -15.50
C ILE A 118 -10.92 17.29 -14.45
N THR A 119 -12.08 17.94 -14.36
CA THR A 119 -13.16 17.59 -13.44
C THR A 119 -14.34 16.98 -14.20
N HIS A 120 -15.14 16.17 -13.52
CA HIS A 120 -16.22 15.39 -14.14
C HIS A 120 -17.51 15.55 -13.33
N THR A 121 -18.19 16.68 -13.49
CA THR A 121 -19.34 17.09 -12.67
C THR A 121 -20.58 16.21 -12.88
N ASP A 122 -20.66 15.52 -14.01
CA ASP A 122 -21.75 14.68 -14.50
C ASP A 122 -21.63 13.20 -14.10
N ARG A 123 -20.49 12.77 -13.55
CA ARG A 123 -20.28 11.40 -13.07
C ARG A 123 -21.23 11.06 -11.89
N PRO A 124 -21.37 9.76 -11.55
CA PRO A 124 -21.99 9.37 -10.29
C PRO A 124 -21.30 10.03 -9.09
N TRP A 125 -22.06 10.30 -8.02
CA TRP A 125 -21.53 10.97 -6.83
C TRP A 125 -20.38 10.19 -6.18
N GLU A 126 -20.36 8.85 -6.27
CA GLU A 126 -19.25 8.03 -5.75
C GLU A 126 -17.93 8.28 -6.48
N GLN A 127 -17.98 8.87 -7.67
CA GLN A 127 -16.85 9.21 -8.54
C GLN A 127 -16.65 10.72 -8.67
N GLY A 128 -17.19 11.50 -7.72
CA GLY A 128 -16.94 12.94 -7.63
C GLY A 128 -17.87 13.83 -8.45
N GLY A 129 -18.91 13.29 -9.09
CA GLY A 129 -19.89 14.14 -9.76
C GLY A 129 -20.78 14.89 -8.77
N ILE A 130 -21.10 16.14 -9.11
CA ILE A 130 -21.80 17.10 -8.23
C ILE A 130 -23.13 17.56 -8.81
N ALA A 131 -23.54 17.09 -9.99
CA ALA A 131 -24.78 17.50 -10.65
C ALA A 131 -26.05 17.24 -9.83
N HIS A 132 -25.99 16.33 -8.85
CA HIS A 132 -27.07 15.98 -7.94
C HIS A 132 -27.26 16.98 -6.77
N LEU A 133 -26.32 17.90 -6.57
CA LEU A 133 -26.34 18.89 -5.49
C LEU A 133 -27.07 20.17 -5.92
N GLU A 134 -27.44 21.00 -4.96
CA GLU A 134 -27.97 22.33 -5.23
C GLU A 134 -26.92 23.22 -5.91
N LYS A 135 -27.36 24.15 -6.77
CA LYS A 135 -26.45 25.00 -7.56
C LYS A 135 -25.47 25.80 -6.70
N GLU A 136 -25.92 26.33 -5.57
CA GLU A 136 -25.08 27.07 -4.63
C GLU A 136 -23.94 26.20 -4.07
N GLU A 137 -24.22 24.93 -3.76
CA GLU A 137 -23.21 23.99 -3.28
C GLU A 137 -22.23 23.61 -4.40
N GLN A 138 -22.73 23.41 -5.63
CA GLN A 138 -21.87 23.17 -6.79
C GLN A 138 -20.90 24.33 -7.03
N GLU A 139 -21.40 25.57 -7.02
CA GLU A 139 -20.58 26.78 -7.20
C GLU A 139 -19.53 26.93 -6.09
N LYS A 140 -19.92 26.65 -4.84
CA LYS A 140 -18.98 26.63 -3.71
C LYS A 140 -17.88 25.59 -3.90
N ILE A 141 -18.23 24.35 -4.29
CA ILE A 141 -17.27 23.28 -4.50
C ILE A 141 -16.33 23.64 -5.65
N LEU A 142 -16.84 24.17 -6.77
CA LEU A 142 -16.05 24.58 -7.92
C LEU A 142 -15.03 25.68 -7.57
N ALA A 143 -15.46 26.67 -6.77
CA ALA A 143 -14.60 27.78 -6.35
C ALA A 143 -13.54 27.40 -5.29
N SER A 144 -13.61 26.21 -4.69
CA SER A 144 -12.71 25.84 -3.61
C SER A 144 -11.27 25.59 -4.09
N LYS A 145 -10.28 25.88 -3.24
CA LYS A 145 -8.85 25.72 -3.57
C LYS A 145 -8.08 24.82 -2.60
N ASP A 146 -8.73 24.40 -1.52
CA ASP A 146 -8.23 23.42 -0.59
C ASP A 146 -9.43 22.72 0.05
N VAL A 147 -9.38 21.39 0.15
CA VAL A 147 -10.43 20.61 0.81
C VAL A 147 -10.24 20.69 2.33
N PRO A 148 -11.20 21.25 3.09
CA PRO A 148 -11.11 21.27 4.55
C PRO A 148 -11.11 19.87 5.14
N ARG A 149 -10.65 19.76 6.39
CA ARG A 149 -10.79 18.53 7.16
C ARG A 149 -12.26 18.16 7.28
N HIS A 150 -12.56 16.91 6.99
CA HIS A 150 -13.92 16.38 6.97
C HIS A 150 -13.91 14.94 7.46
N LEU A 151 -15.08 14.42 7.84
CA LEU A 151 -15.24 13.00 8.10
C LEU A 151 -15.34 12.24 6.78
N CYS A 152 -14.53 11.19 6.65
CA CYS A 152 -14.35 10.50 5.40
C CYS A 152 -15.65 10.04 4.74
N CYS A 153 -15.50 10.03 3.41
CA CYS A 153 -15.99 9.05 2.45
C CYS A 153 -17.24 9.46 1.70
N ARG A 154 -17.97 10.46 2.21
CA ARG A 154 -19.20 10.96 1.55
C ARG A 154 -19.24 12.48 1.43
N ASN A 155 -18.15 13.17 1.78
CA ASN A 155 -18.08 14.61 1.59
C ASN A 155 -17.99 14.93 0.08
N PRO A 156 -18.92 15.70 -0.50
CA PRO A 156 -18.98 15.92 -1.94
C PRO A 156 -17.80 16.74 -2.47
N GLU A 157 -17.32 17.73 -1.71
CA GLU A 157 -16.14 18.52 -2.07
C GLU A 157 -14.88 17.65 -2.16
N TRP A 158 -14.69 16.77 -1.17
CA TRP A 158 -13.61 15.78 -1.19
C TRP A 158 -13.70 14.85 -2.40
N LEU A 159 -14.88 14.28 -2.66
CA LEU A 159 -15.07 13.37 -3.79
C LEU A 159 -14.80 14.11 -5.11
N PHE A 160 -15.31 15.33 -5.25
CA PHE A 160 -15.06 16.17 -6.42
C PHE A 160 -13.57 16.43 -6.66
N ARG A 161 -12.80 16.76 -5.60
CA ARG A 161 -11.36 17.05 -5.72
C ARG A 161 -10.50 15.81 -5.87
N ILE A 162 -10.81 14.71 -5.18
CA ILE A 162 -9.97 13.52 -5.23
C ILE A 162 -10.13 12.74 -6.54
N TYR A 163 -11.29 12.80 -7.21
CA TYR A 163 -11.56 12.06 -8.44
C TYR A 163 -11.16 12.80 -9.73
N GLN A 164 -10.50 13.95 -9.60
CA GLN A 164 -10.00 14.72 -10.72
C GLN A 164 -8.91 13.97 -11.47
N ASP A 165 -8.88 14.13 -12.79
CA ASP A 165 -7.75 13.72 -13.60
C ASP A 165 -6.72 14.86 -13.64
N THR A 166 -5.44 14.50 -13.69
CA THR A 166 -4.34 15.45 -13.47
C THR A 166 -3.35 15.40 -14.62
N LEU A 167 -3.04 16.57 -15.18
CA LEU A 167 -1.87 16.78 -16.02
C LEU A 167 -0.68 17.08 -15.10
N VAL A 168 0.28 16.16 -15.04
CA VAL A 168 1.43 16.32 -14.13
C VAL A 168 2.38 17.36 -14.70
N ASP A 169 2.65 18.41 -13.93
CA ASP A 169 3.70 19.37 -14.26
C ASP A 169 5.07 18.72 -14.06
N ILE A 170 5.65 18.22 -15.15
CA ILE A 170 6.90 17.44 -15.11
C ILE A 170 8.06 18.22 -14.43
N PRO A 171 8.30 19.51 -14.71
CA PRO A 171 9.36 20.25 -14.03
C PRO A 171 9.17 20.31 -12.50
N SER A 172 7.97 20.69 -12.03
CA SER A 172 7.64 20.71 -10.60
C SER A 172 7.75 19.32 -9.97
N PHE A 173 7.29 18.29 -10.67
CA PHE A 173 7.37 16.91 -10.21
C PHE A 173 8.84 16.46 -10.01
N LEU A 174 9.71 16.70 -11.00
CA LEU A 174 11.12 16.34 -10.90
C LEU A 174 11.85 17.15 -9.82
N GLU A 175 11.50 18.42 -9.62
CA GLU A 175 12.05 19.23 -8.52
C GLU A 175 11.74 18.59 -7.16
N VAL A 176 10.48 18.22 -6.92
CA VAL A 176 10.06 17.54 -5.68
C VAL A 176 10.78 16.20 -5.51
N LEU A 177 10.96 15.43 -6.59
CA LEU A 177 11.71 14.19 -6.54
C LEU A 177 13.18 14.40 -6.19
N ARG A 178 13.85 15.39 -6.78
CA ARG A 178 15.26 15.70 -6.47
C ARG A 178 15.46 16.10 -5.02
N GLU A 179 14.59 16.98 -4.50
CA GLU A 179 14.64 17.38 -3.09
C GLU A 179 14.32 16.20 -2.16
N GLY A 180 13.29 15.42 -2.50
CA GLY A 180 12.94 14.22 -1.76
C GLY A 180 14.08 13.20 -1.75
N TRP A 181 14.83 13.06 -2.84
CA TRP A 181 15.96 12.13 -2.92
C TRP A 181 17.11 12.49 -2.00
N LYS A 182 17.39 13.77 -1.78
CA LYS A 182 18.43 14.23 -0.84
C LYS A 182 18.13 13.80 0.60
N THR A 183 16.86 13.66 0.94
CA THR A 183 16.40 13.25 2.27
C THR A 183 16.32 11.72 2.44
N LYS A 184 16.62 10.94 1.40
CA LYS A 184 16.53 9.48 1.43
C LYS A 184 17.51 8.92 2.48
N PRO A 185 17.01 8.27 3.54
CA PRO A 185 17.88 7.77 4.59
C PRO A 185 18.77 6.65 4.06
N SER A 186 20.02 6.58 4.53
CA SER A 186 20.87 5.43 4.28
C SER A 186 20.27 4.20 4.96
N LEU A 187 20.11 3.12 4.20
CA LEU A 187 19.64 1.83 4.71
C LEU A 187 20.61 1.34 5.79
N LYS A 188 20.28 1.59 7.05
CA LYS A 188 20.97 0.93 8.16
C LYS A 188 20.57 -0.54 8.12
N LYS A 189 21.52 -1.45 8.31
CA LYS A 189 21.26 -2.88 8.52
C LYS A 189 20.52 -3.06 9.86
N SER A 190 19.26 -2.68 9.89
CA SER A 190 18.33 -3.01 10.96
C SER A 190 18.03 -4.49 10.82
N LYS A 191 18.51 -5.31 11.77
CA LYS A 191 18.01 -6.69 11.90
C LYS A 191 16.51 -6.57 12.13
N SER A 192 15.70 -7.14 11.24
CA SER A 192 14.25 -7.24 11.46
C SER A 192 14.01 -8.00 12.77
N ALA A 193 13.65 -7.27 13.82
CA ALA A 193 13.29 -7.86 15.11
C ALA A 193 11.84 -8.36 15.11
N SER A 194 11.35 -8.93 14.00
CA SER A 194 10.13 -9.72 14.03
C SER A 194 10.51 -11.18 14.14
N THR A 195 10.55 -11.70 15.37
CA THR A 195 10.34 -13.12 15.62
C THR A 195 8.93 -13.45 15.16
N LEU A 196 8.77 -13.78 13.88
CA LEU A 196 7.54 -14.38 13.39
C LEU A 196 7.44 -15.77 14.02
N HIS A 197 6.43 -15.97 14.84
CA HIS A 197 6.20 -17.26 15.49
C HIS A 197 5.48 -18.21 14.53
N PRO A 198 5.65 -19.54 14.69
CA PRO A 198 4.76 -20.50 14.05
C PRO A 198 3.31 -20.17 14.35
N GLY A 199 2.45 -20.32 13.35
CA GLY A 199 1.02 -20.14 13.48
C GLY A 199 0.46 -21.12 14.52
N ARG A 200 -0.72 -20.78 15.04
CA ARG A 200 -1.42 -21.62 16.00
C ARG A 200 -1.57 -23.05 15.46
N VAL A 201 -1.23 -24.02 16.30
CA VAL A 201 -1.46 -25.45 16.04
C VAL A 201 -2.96 -25.69 15.84
N ARG A 202 -3.32 -26.48 14.81
CA ARG A 202 -4.70 -26.82 14.46
C ARG A 202 -4.89 -28.33 14.49
N GLU A 203 -6.15 -28.75 14.67
CA GLU A 203 -6.56 -30.16 14.66
C GLU A 203 -5.73 -31.03 15.62
N PRO A 204 -5.58 -30.66 16.91
CA PRO A 204 -4.90 -31.52 17.87
C PRO A 204 -5.72 -32.80 18.07
N GLN A 205 -5.08 -33.94 17.85
CA GLN A 205 -5.63 -35.26 18.12
C GLN A 205 -4.85 -35.89 19.26
N CYS A 206 -5.58 -36.57 20.14
CA CYS A 206 -5.04 -37.28 21.28
C CYS A 206 -5.63 -38.69 21.27
N GLN A 207 -4.77 -39.69 21.22
CA GLN A 207 -5.17 -41.09 21.22
C GLN A 207 -4.48 -41.80 22.38
N THR A 208 -5.27 -42.46 23.22
CA THR A 208 -4.78 -43.31 24.28
C THR A 208 -4.91 -44.76 23.85
N SER A 209 -3.87 -45.56 24.13
CA SER A 209 -3.92 -47.00 23.95
C SER A 209 -3.24 -47.68 25.12
N VAL A 210 -3.85 -48.74 25.64
CA VAL A 210 -3.26 -49.57 26.71
C VAL A 210 -2.69 -50.81 26.03
N GLN A 211 -1.37 -50.98 26.09
CA GLN A 211 -0.69 -52.07 25.38
C GLN A 211 -0.49 -53.30 26.27
N THR A 212 -0.29 -53.10 27.58
CA THR A 212 -0.20 -54.16 28.60
C THR A 212 -0.78 -53.66 29.93
N SER A 213 -0.83 -54.50 30.97
CA SER A 213 -1.29 -54.09 32.31
C SER A 213 -0.44 -52.98 32.94
N ASN A 214 0.78 -52.74 32.43
CA ASN A 214 1.74 -51.79 33.00
C ASN A 214 2.20 -50.70 32.00
N GLU A 215 1.67 -50.67 30.77
CA GLU A 215 2.06 -49.68 29.76
C GLU A 215 0.84 -49.01 29.10
N ALA A 216 0.72 -47.71 29.35
CA ALA A 216 -0.21 -46.83 28.67
C ALA A 216 0.58 -45.93 27.70
N LYS A 217 0.11 -45.84 26.45
CA LYS A 217 0.67 -44.97 25.42
C LYS A 217 -0.30 -43.84 25.10
N LEU A 218 0.20 -42.62 25.22
CA LEU A 218 -0.46 -41.41 24.74
C LEU A 218 0.20 -40.98 23.42
N THR A 219 -0.59 -40.89 22.35
CA THR A 219 -0.14 -40.36 21.06
C THR A 219 -0.82 -39.03 20.80
N VAL A 220 -0.03 -37.97 20.65
CA VAL A 220 -0.52 -36.63 20.29
C VAL A 220 -0.03 -36.28 18.89
N SER A 221 -0.91 -35.71 18.08
CA SER A 221 -0.59 -35.25 16.73
C SER A 221 -1.40 -34.01 16.37
N TRP A 222 -0.91 -33.21 15.43
CA TRP A 222 -1.58 -32.00 14.98
C TRP A 222 -1.16 -31.61 13.57
N GLN A 223 -1.91 -30.69 12.96
CA GLN A 223 -1.54 -30.12 11.66
C GLN A 223 -0.33 -29.19 11.81
N ILE A 224 0.69 -29.39 10.97
CA ILE A 224 1.90 -28.54 10.94
C ILE A 224 1.48 -27.09 10.66
N PRO A 225 1.96 -26.10 11.44
CA PRO A 225 1.65 -24.69 11.21
C PRO A 225 1.97 -24.27 9.77
N TRP A 226 0.97 -23.70 9.09
CA TRP A 226 1.06 -23.38 7.65
C TRP A 226 2.21 -22.44 7.29
N ASN A 227 2.59 -21.55 8.21
CA ASN A 227 3.63 -20.56 7.98
C ASN A 227 5.05 -21.09 8.25
N LEU A 228 5.19 -22.32 8.77
CA LEU A 228 6.47 -22.86 9.20
C LEU A 228 7.50 -22.92 8.06
N LYS A 229 7.05 -23.25 6.85
CA LYS A 229 7.88 -23.25 5.63
C LYS A 229 8.49 -21.88 5.29
N TYR A 230 7.93 -20.79 5.81
CA TYR A 230 8.41 -19.43 5.54
C TYR A 230 9.32 -18.87 6.64
N LEU A 231 9.34 -19.49 7.83
CA LEU A 231 10.07 -18.97 8.99
C LEU A 231 11.59 -19.24 8.95
N LYS A 232 12.07 -20.06 7.99
CA LYS A 232 13.50 -20.42 7.85
C LYS A 232 14.15 -20.82 9.19
N VAL A 233 13.42 -21.53 10.04
CA VAL A 233 13.88 -22.00 11.35
C VAL A 233 14.56 -23.36 11.24
N ARG A 234 15.61 -23.60 12.04
CA ARG A 234 16.31 -24.89 12.10
C ARG A 234 15.62 -25.90 13.01
N GLU A 235 14.97 -25.42 14.05
CA GLU A 235 14.31 -26.23 15.07
C GLU A 235 12.96 -25.59 15.42
N VAL A 236 11.96 -26.42 15.69
CA VAL A 236 10.64 -26.01 16.15
C VAL A 236 10.34 -26.76 17.42
N LYS A 237 10.12 -26.02 18.52
CA LYS A 237 9.78 -26.59 19.81
C LYS A 237 8.29 -26.42 20.04
N TYR A 238 7.64 -27.51 20.46
CA TYR A 238 6.25 -27.53 20.88
C TYR A 238 6.20 -27.81 22.37
N GLU A 239 5.37 -27.06 23.08
CA GLU A 239 5.07 -27.32 24.48
C GLU A 239 3.71 -28.01 24.56
N VAL A 240 3.67 -29.19 25.18
CA VAL A 240 2.45 -29.97 25.36
C VAL A 240 2.18 -30.08 26.84
N TRP A 241 1.02 -29.57 27.25
CA TRP A 241 0.57 -29.60 28.64
C TRP A 241 -0.42 -30.76 28.80
N ILE A 242 -0.14 -31.66 29.74
CA ILE A 242 -1.02 -32.76 30.11
C ILE A 242 -1.59 -32.42 31.49
N GLN A 243 -2.91 -32.36 31.58
CA GLN A 243 -3.60 -32.15 32.85
C GLN A 243 -4.46 -33.36 33.14
N GLU A 244 -4.30 -33.92 34.33
CA GLU A 244 -5.20 -34.94 34.84
C GLU A 244 -6.54 -34.29 35.19
N GLN A 245 -7.64 -34.78 34.63
CA GLN A 245 -8.97 -34.35 35.06
C GLN A 245 -9.25 -35.00 36.42
N GLY A 246 -9.02 -34.28 37.52
CA GLY A 246 -9.35 -34.81 38.85
C GLY A 246 -8.88 -34.03 40.07
N GLU A 247 -7.88 -33.14 40.00
CA GLU A 247 -7.45 -32.36 41.16
C GLU A 247 -7.80 -30.87 40.98
N ASN A 248 -8.70 -30.38 41.84
CA ASN A 248 -9.34 -29.06 41.92
C ASN A 248 -10.68 -28.86 41.18
N THR A 249 -11.65 -29.72 41.52
CA THR A 249 -12.97 -29.24 42.00
C THR A 249 -13.23 -29.79 43.39
#